data_AF-A0A5K3EJ94-F1
#
_entry.id   AF-A0A5K3EJ94-F1
#
_cell.length_a   1.000
_cell.length_b   1.000
_cell.length_c   1.000
_cell.angle_alpha   90.00
_cell.angle_beta   90.00
_cell.angle_gamma   90.00
#
_symmetry.space_group_name_H-M   'P 1'
#
loop_
_entity.id
_entity.type
_entity.pdbx_description
1 polymer ?
#
loop_
_entity_poly.entity_id
_entity_poly.type
_entity_poly.pdbx_seq_one_letter_code
_entity_poly.pdbx_strand_id
1 'polypeptide(L)'
;MFSFTLSKADRYADQAPHMFIVSGLAVQIKVTLSRLEKKWTNARWALGIALAANYSLPVDEPFRNSTEINISDESAPGTFEDVVIFLSNRSQTGRRQSYVTWKSVCYVDKTTTDLKNSRALTVSSQGGLEDQLTKALSKSLLPMLIGDVSTNTTTIRQLNLSFGEPGDGFYAASKYIHWTFMSAVDSPPREHYSAFVWSMIIITSVFLVAASVGFLYLLGYLVVSWRRRLNGYRVSLLDEAEA
;
A
#
# COMPACT_ATOMS: atom_id res chain seq x y z
N MET A 1 -20.93 11.55 4.81
CA MET A 1 -20.75 11.36 6.26
C MET A 1 -19.28 11.07 6.53
N PHE A 2 -18.72 11.64 7.59
CA PHE A 2 -17.37 11.35 8.07
C PHE A 2 -17.45 10.61 9.41
N SER A 3 -16.63 9.58 9.57
CA SER A 3 -16.47 8.85 10.84
C SER A 3 -15.00 8.82 11.19
N PHE A 4 -14.69 9.10 12.45
CA PHE A 4 -13.33 9.18 12.97
C PHE A 4 -13.12 8.04 13.96
N THR A 5 -12.00 7.33 13.86
CA THR A 5 -11.66 6.21 14.72
C THR A 5 -10.24 6.37 15.23
N LEU A 6 -10.10 6.30 16.55
CA LEU A 6 -8.81 6.31 17.24
C LEU A 6 -8.66 4.98 18.00
N SER A 7 -7.43 4.52 18.14
CA SER A 7 -7.11 3.30 18.89
C SER A 7 -6.16 3.59 20.05
N LYS A 8 -6.37 2.89 21.17
CA LYS A 8 -5.48 2.89 22.34
C LYS A 8 -4.43 1.78 22.29
N ALA A 9 -4.51 0.90 21.30
CA ALA A 9 -3.58 -0.19 21.08
C ALA A 9 -3.29 -0.31 19.58
N ASP A 10 -2.09 -0.78 19.27
CA ASP A 10 -1.70 -1.10 17.91
C ASP A 10 -2.55 -2.26 17.41
N ARG A 11 -3.31 -2.03 16.33
CA ARG A 11 -4.21 -3.04 15.78
C ARG A 11 -4.55 -2.76 14.32
N TYR A 12 -4.91 -3.81 13.61
CA TYR A 12 -5.59 -3.67 12.33
C TYR A 12 -7.03 -3.22 12.53
N ALA A 13 -7.53 -2.41 11.60
CA ALA A 13 -8.93 -2.00 11.60
C ALA A 13 -9.85 -3.22 11.41
N ASP A 14 -10.96 -3.26 12.14
CA ASP A 14 -11.90 -4.41 12.11
C ASP A 14 -12.62 -4.54 10.76
N GLN A 15 -12.69 -3.44 9.99
CA GLN A 15 -13.33 -3.39 8.67
C GLN A 15 -12.27 -3.26 7.58
N ALA A 16 -12.57 -3.81 6.40
CA ALA A 16 -11.71 -3.63 5.24
C ALA A 16 -11.55 -2.12 4.92
N PRO A 17 -10.37 -1.69 4.43
CA PRO A 17 -9.28 -2.55 3.94
C PRO A 17 -8.23 -2.83 5.03
N HIS A 18 -8.67 -3.04 6.28
CA HIS A 18 -7.84 -3.53 7.40
C HIS A 18 -6.54 -2.76 7.57
N MET A 19 -6.58 -1.42 7.53
CA MET A 19 -5.38 -0.60 7.73
C MET A 19 -4.86 -0.73 9.17
N PHE A 20 -3.54 -0.77 9.35
CA PHE A 20 -2.90 -0.82 10.67
C PHE A 20 -2.96 0.55 11.37
N ILE A 21 -3.58 0.60 12.55
CA ILE A 21 -3.74 1.80 13.36
C ILE A 21 -2.71 1.79 14.49
N VAL A 22 -1.80 2.76 14.49
CA VAL A 22 -0.83 2.98 15.57
C VAL A 22 -1.51 3.67 16.76
N SER A 23 -1.28 3.15 17.96
CA SER A 23 -1.85 3.64 19.20
C SER A 23 -1.52 5.10 19.46
N GLY A 24 -2.56 5.91 19.71
CA GLY A 24 -2.43 7.31 20.14
C GLY A 24 -1.82 8.28 19.12
N LEU A 25 -1.31 7.80 17.99
CA LEU A 25 -0.61 8.60 16.97
C LEU A 25 -1.33 8.62 15.63
N ALA A 26 -2.34 7.78 15.42
CA ALA A 26 -3.09 7.66 14.18
C ALA A 26 -4.58 7.92 14.37
N VAL A 27 -5.18 8.61 13.39
CA VAL A 27 -6.62 8.79 13.25
C VAL A 27 -7.06 8.21 11.92
N GLN A 28 -7.92 7.20 11.98
CA GLN A 28 -8.57 6.64 10.81
C GLN A 28 -9.83 7.45 10.50
N ILE A 29 -9.98 7.85 9.25
CA ILE A 29 -11.08 8.67 8.75
C ILE A 29 -11.80 7.89 7.65
N LYS A 30 -13.06 7.54 7.92
CA LYS A 30 -13.95 6.89 6.95
C LYS A 30 -14.88 7.94 6.35
N VAL A 31 -14.81 8.06 5.03
CA VAL A 31 -15.68 8.91 4.22
C VAL A 31 -16.75 8.03 3.60
N THR A 32 -18.02 8.38 3.78
CA THR A 32 -19.16 7.66 3.22
C THR A 32 -20.02 8.60 2.37
N LEU A 33 -20.18 8.26 1.10
CA LEU A 33 -21.07 8.91 0.15
C LEU A 33 -22.32 8.04 0.00
N SER A 34 -23.44 8.49 0.54
CA SER A 34 -24.70 7.73 0.49
C SER A 34 -25.84 8.61 0.03
N ARG A 35 -26.67 8.09 -0.89
CA ARG A 35 -27.89 8.77 -1.37
C ARG A 35 -27.64 10.18 -1.93
N LEU A 36 -26.48 10.38 -2.58
CA LEU A 36 -26.24 11.62 -3.30
C LEU A 36 -27.15 11.70 -4.53
N GLU A 37 -27.78 12.85 -4.74
CA GLU A 37 -28.57 13.10 -5.94
C GLU A 37 -27.67 13.11 -7.17
N LYS A 38 -28.11 12.41 -8.22
CA LYS A 38 -27.38 12.35 -9.49
C LYS A 38 -28.08 13.21 -10.52
N LYS A 39 -27.33 14.11 -11.15
CA LYS A 39 -27.80 14.84 -12.33
C LYS A 39 -27.62 14.02 -13.62
N TRP A 40 -26.67 13.08 -13.64
CA TRP A 40 -26.34 12.27 -14.82
C TRP A 40 -26.47 10.77 -14.53
N THR A 41 -26.78 10.00 -15.58
CA THR A 41 -26.98 8.55 -15.51
C THR A 41 -25.69 7.80 -15.15
N ASN A 42 -24.56 8.22 -15.70
CA ASN A 42 -23.23 7.65 -15.51
C ASN A 42 -22.30 8.60 -14.73
N ALA A 43 -22.77 9.11 -13.59
CA ALA A 43 -21.99 10.02 -12.77
C ALA A 43 -20.92 9.27 -11.94
N ARG A 44 -19.67 9.70 -12.08
CA ARG A 44 -18.60 9.39 -11.12
C ARG A 44 -18.53 10.49 -10.06
N TRP A 45 -18.30 10.07 -8.83
CA TRP A 45 -17.97 11.01 -7.76
C TRP A 45 -16.47 11.07 -7.58
N ALA A 46 -16.01 12.26 -7.21
CA ALA A 46 -14.66 12.49 -6.79
C ALA A 46 -14.65 13.32 -5.50
N LEU A 47 -13.58 13.16 -4.72
CA LEU A 47 -13.32 13.92 -3.51
C LEU A 47 -12.03 14.72 -3.70
N GLY A 48 -12.12 16.05 -3.60
CA GLY A 48 -10.97 16.92 -3.51
C GLY A 48 -10.44 16.94 -2.09
N ILE A 49 -9.15 16.66 -1.91
CA ILE A 49 -8.46 16.73 -0.62
C ILE A 49 -7.34 17.75 -0.72
N ALA A 50 -7.29 18.67 0.25
CA ALA A 50 -6.16 19.57 0.45
C ALA A 50 -5.31 19.04 1.62
N LEU A 51 -4.06 18.69 1.32
CA LEU A 51 -3.04 18.32 2.28
C LEU A 51 -2.24 19.56 2.64
N ALA A 52 -2.00 19.77 3.93
CA ALA A 52 -1.31 20.95 4.41
C ALA A 52 -0.20 20.57 5.39
N ALA A 53 0.93 21.26 5.31
CA ALA A 53 2.07 21.03 6.17
C ALA A 53 2.75 22.34 6.57
N ASN A 54 3.34 22.37 7.78
CA ASN A 54 4.08 23.52 8.31
C ASN A 54 5.55 23.50 7.87
N TYR A 55 5.76 23.47 6.56
CA TYR A 55 7.04 23.75 5.92
C TYR A 55 6.79 24.21 4.50
N SER A 56 7.76 24.90 3.90
CA SER A 56 7.66 25.41 2.54
C SER A 56 8.22 24.43 1.51
N LEU A 57 7.51 24.34 0.39
CA LEU A 57 7.91 23.66 -0.83
C LEU A 57 7.76 24.64 -2.01
N PRO A 58 8.62 24.54 -3.05
CA PRO A 58 8.41 25.21 -4.32
C PRO A 58 7.00 24.96 -4.88
N VAL A 59 6.42 25.93 -5.57
CA VAL A 59 5.01 25.92 -6.01
C VAL A 59 4.62 24.63 -6.74
N ASP A 60 5.50 24.12 -7.59
CA ASP A 60 5.25 22.94 -8.44
C ASP A 60 5.76 21.63 -7.83
N GLU A 61 6.34 21.66 -6.63
CA GLU A 61 6.86 20.46 -5.97
C GLU A 61 5.74 19.77 -5.17
N PRO A 62 5.42 18.50 -5.46
CA PRO A 62 4.43 17.74 -4.69
C PRO A 62 5.01 17.29 -3.34
N PHE A 63 4.14 16.94 -2.39
CA PHE A 63 4.59 16.19 -1.22
C PHE A 63 5.17 14.84 -1.65
N ARG A 64 6.20 14.38 -0.94
CA ARG A 64 6.78 13.06 -1.19
C ARG A 64 5.69 12.00 -0.98
N ASN A 65 5.46 11.18 -1.99
CA ASN A 65 4.65 9.98 -1.88
C ASN A 65 5.53 8.73 -1.92
N SER A 66 5.03 7.65 -1.32
CA SER A 66 5.48 6.29 -1.50
C SER A 66 4.27 5.46 -1.89
N THR A 67 4.42 4.60 -2.87
CA THR A 67 3.40 3.66 -3.31
C THR A 67 3.98 2.27 -3.17
N GLU A 68 3.44 1.47 -2.27
CA GLU A 68 3.86 0.10 -2.05
C GLU A 68 2.74 -0.83 -2.51
N ILE A 69 3.03 -1.74 -3.44
CA ILE A 69 2.10 -2.80 -3.81
C ILE A 69 2.15 -3.84 -2.71
N ASN A 70 1.03 -4.06 -2.05
CA ASN A 70 0.95 -4.98 -0.94
C ASN A 70 0.14 -6.22 -1.31
N ILE A 71 0.78 -7.38 -1.25
CA ILE A 71 0.19 -8.68 -1.59
C ILE A 71 -0.38 -9.37 -0.32
N SER A 72 -0.16 -8.79 0.87
CA SER A 72 -0.41 -9.44 2.15
C SER A 72 -1.84 -9.30 2.69
N ASP A 73 -2.70 -8.50 2.05
CA ASP A 73 -4.10 -8.34 2.49
C ASP A 73 -4.93 -9.57 2.09
N GLU A 74 -4.78 -10.62 2.89
CA GLU A 74 -5.50 -11.90 2.83
C GLU A 74 -7.03 -11.71 2.81
N SER A 75 -7.53 -10.57 3.29
CA SER A 75 -8.96 -10.24 3.38
C SER A 75 -9.51 -9.49 2.14
N ALA A 76 -8.64 -8.96 1.28
CA ALA A 76 -9.04 -8.32 0.02
C ALA A 76 -8.07 -8.73 -1.11
N PRO A 77 -8.26 -9.92 -1.72
CA PRO A 77 -7.39 -10.40 -2.79
C PRO A 77 -7.50 -9.53 -4.05
N GLY A 78 -6.74 -8.45 -4.10
CA GLY A 78 -6.62 -7.51 -5.21
C GLY A 78 -5.30 -6.75 -5.09
N THR A 79 -4.68 -6.42 -6.21
CA THR A 79 -3.43 -5.65 -6.25
C THR A 79 -3.73 -4.19 -5.94
N PHE A 80 -3.98 -3.88 -4.66
CA PHE A 80 -4.18 -2.50 -4.22
C PHE A 80 -2.84 -1.92 -3.76
N GLU A 81 -2.58 -0.70 -4.21
CA GLU A 81 -1.42 0.07 -3.79
C GLU A 81 -1.72 0.79 -2.47
N ASP A 82 -0.81 0.64 -1.53
CA ASP A 82 -0.75 1.40 -0.29
C ASP A 82 -0.04 2.72 -0.61
N VAL A 83 -0.80 3.81 -0.56
CA VAL A 83 -0.33 5.15 -0.88
C VAL A 83 -0.04 5.87 0.42
N VAL A 84 1.21 6.30 0.60
CA VAL A 84 1.64 7.10 1.75
C VAL A 84 2.14 8.46 1.26
N ILE A 85 1.58 9.54 1.77
CA ILE A 85 2.09 10.90 1.55
C ILE A 85 2.71 11.43 2.84
N PHE A 86 3.97 11.85 2.74
CA PHE A 86 4.71 12.42 3.86
C PHE A 86 4.51 13.94 3.90
N LEU A 87 3.99 14.42 5.04
CA LEU A 87 3.76 15.84 5.33
C LEU A 87 4.94 16.47 6.09
N SER A 88 6.16 16.02 5.83
CA SER A 88 7.37 16.50 6.53
C SER A 88 8.57 16.59 5.58
N ASN A 89 9.47 17.53 5.86
CA ASN A 89 10.67 17.75 5.06
C ASN A 89 11.74 16.69 5.37
N ARG A 90 12.36 16.14 4.31
CA ARG A 90 13.47 15.17 4.36
C ARG A 90 14.68 15.66 5.16
N SER A 91 14.91 16.97 5.20
CA SER A 91 16.04 17.59 5.92
C SER A 91 15.86 17.58 7.44
N GLN A 92 14.66 17.27 7.96
CA GLN A 92 14.40 17.17 9.40
C GLN A 92 14.73 15.77 9.92
N THR A 93 15.97 15.34 9.78
CA THR A 93 16.48 14.13 10.43
C THR A 93 16.29 14.25 11.94
N GLY A 94 15.54 13.32 12.53
CA GLY A 94 15.30 13.26 13.98
C GLY A 94 14.00 13.89 14.50
N ARG A 95 13.17 14.52 13.65
CA ARG A 95 11.80 14.94 14.05
C ARG A 95 10.78 13.86 13.64
N ARG A 96 9.74 13.68 14.47
CA ARG A 96 8.59 12.82 14.14
C ARG A 96 7.98 13.31 12.83
N GLN A 97 7.97 12.45 11.83
CA GLN A 97 7.33 12.74 10.54
C GLN A 97 5.82 12.69 10.72
N SER A 98 5.06 13.28 9.81
CA SER A 98 3.61 13.05 9.74
C SER A 98 3.29 12.54 8.35
N TYR A 99 2.32 11.66 8.26
CA TYR A 99 1.93 11.05 6.99
C TYR A 99 0.42 10.85 6.92
N VAL A 100 -0.05 10.79 5.69
CA VAL A 100 -1.40 10.37 5.35
C VAL A 100 -1.28 9.12 4.52
N THR A 101 -1.99 8.06 4.87
CA THR A 101 -1.97 6.80 4.16
C THR A 101 -3.38 6.31 3.82
N TRP A 102 -3.52 5.65 2.68
CA TRP A 102 -4.73 4.94 2.29
C TRP A 102 -4.39 3.80 1.33
N LYS A 103 -5.31 2.86 1.20
CA LYS A 103 -5.27 1.84 0.15
C LYS A 103 -6.05 2.33 -1.07
N SER A 104 -5.58 2.02 -2.27
CA SER A 104 -6.18 2.46 -3.55
C SER A 104 -7.48 1.72 -3.91
N VAL A 105 -8.38 1.62 -2.94
CA VAL A 105 -9.63 0.85 -3.00
C VAL A 105 -10.75 1.60 -2.30
N CYS A 106 -11.96 1.48 -2.83
CA CYS A 106 -13.19 1.90 -2.18
C CYS A 106 -14.24 0.80 -2.25
N TYR A 107 -15.26 0.87 -1.41
CA TYR A 107 -16.27 -0.18 -1.29
C TYR A 107 -17.66 0.37 -1.56
N VAL A 108 -18.42 -0.37 -2.36
CA VAL A 108 -19.73 0.08 -2.86
C VAL A 108 -20.93 -0.53 -2.12
N ASP A 109 -20.70 -1.45 -1.19
CA ASP A 109 -21.75 -2.02 -0.34
C ASP A 109 -21.63 -1.48 1.09
N LYS A 110 -22.78 -1.31 1.75
CA LYS A 110 -22.90 -0.88 3.14
C LYS A 110 -22.63 -2.03 4.12
N THR A 111 -22.94 -3.26 3.72
CA THR A 111 -22.99 -4.44 4.59
C THR A 111 -21.76 -5.33 4.47
N THR A 112 -21.19 -5.42 3.26
CA THR A 112 -20.04 -6.28 2.98
C THR A 112 -18.89 -5.47 2.40
N THR A 113 -17.67 -5.83 2.76
CA THR A 113 -16.44 -5.18 2.28
C THR A 113 -15.55 -6.18 1.54
N ASP A 114 -16.18 -7.05 0.75
CA ASP A 114 -15.51 -8.11 0.02
C ASP A 114 -14.96 -7.59 -1.30
N LEU A 115 -14.06 -8.36 -1.92
CA LEU A 115 -13.47 -8.04 -3.22
C LEU A 115 -14.52 -7.72 -4.30
N LYS A 116 -15.65 -8.44 -4.33
CA LYS A 116 -16.74 -8.20 -5.30
C LYS A 116 -17.30 -6.78 -5.24
N ASN A 117 -17.30 -6.19 -4.05
CA ASN A 117 -17.81 -4.86 -3.77
C ASN A 117 -16.69 -3.82 -3.65
N SER A 118 -15.44 -4.22 -3.89
CA SER A 118 -14.32 -3.31 -4.02
C SER A 118 -14.28 -2.68 -5.42
N ARG A 119 -13.82 -1.43 -5.51
CA ARG A 119 -13.55 -0.71 -6.75
C ARG A 119 -12.24 0.04 -6.60
N ALA A 120 -11.48 0.18 -7.68
CA ALA A 120 -10.27 0.99 -7.62
C ALA A 120 -10.59 2.46 -7.30
N LEU A 121 -9.60 3.07 -6.65
CA LEU A 121 -9.53 4.48 -6.38
C LEU A 121 -8.43 5.06 -7.27
N THR A 122 -8.75 6.05 -8.10
CA THR A 122 -7.75 6.74 -8.91
C THR A 122 -7.45 8.11 -8.31
N VAL A 123 -6.17 8.39 -8.10
CA VAL A 123 -5.66 9.62 -7.48
C VAL A 123 -5.05 10.51 -8.57
N SER A 124 -5.38 11.80 -8.57
CA SER A 124 -4.70 12.78 -9.44
C SER A 124 -3.30 13.12 -8.93
N SER A 125 -2.47 13.68 -9.80
CA SER A 125 -1.25 14.36 -9.37
C SER A 125 -1.58 15.46 -8.35
N GLN A 126 -0.64 15.70 -7.44
CA GLN A 126 -0.74 16.79 -6.47
C GLN A 126 -0.50 18.12 -7.19
N GLY A 127 -1.40 19.08 -7.00
CA GLY A 127 -1.30 20.42 -7.55
C GLY A 127 -1.26 21.49 -6.48
N GLY A 128 -0.85 22.69 -6.87
CA GLY A 128 -1.06 23.90 -6.07
C GLY A 128 -2.55 24.14 -5.81
N LEU A 129 -2.85 24.87 -4.74
CA LEU A 129 -4.21 25.24 -4.39
C LEU A 129 -4.62 26.52 -5.14
N GLU A 130 -5.86 26.59 -5.61
CA GLU A 130 -6.40 27.81 -6.21
C GLU A 130 -6.44 28.96 -5.20
N ASP A 131 -6.07 30.17 -5.62
CA ASP A 131 -6.01 31.38 -4.77
C ASP A 131 -7.29 31.64 -3.96
N GLN A 132 -8.46 31.40 -4.55
CA GLN A 132 -9.74 31.58 -3.86
C GLN A 132 -9.90 30.61 -2.70
N LEU A 133 -9.50 29.36 -2.90
CA LEU A 133 -9.57 28.32 -1.89
C LEU A 133 -8.51 28.54 -0.81
N THR A 134 -7.32 29.02 -1.17
CA THR A 134 -6.29 29.45 -0.22
C THR A 134 -6.81 30.55 0.71
N LYS A 135 -7.50 31.56 0.17
CA LYS A 135 -8.13 32.64 0.95
C LYS A 135 -9.27 32.16 1.84
N ALA A 136 -10.01 31.12 1.42
CA ALA A 136 -11.03 30.51 2.25
C ALA A 136 -10.41 29.71 3.41
N LEU A 137 -9.34 28.96 3.14
CA LEU A 137 -8.63 28.17 4.14
C LEU A 137 -7.90 29.05 5.16
N SER A 138 -7.37 30.22 4.76
CA SER A 138 -6.74 31.15 5.70
C SER A 138 -7.73 31.78 6.70
N LYS A 139 -9.04 31.69 6.44
CA LYS A 139 -10.11 32.10 7.38
C LYS A 139 -10.70 30.93 8.17
N SER A 140 -10.23 29.71 7.93
CA SER A 140 -10.70 28.50 8.61
C SER A 140 -9.92 28.27 9.93
N LEU A 141 -10.11 27.10 10.54
CA LEU A 141 -9.30 26.67 11.69
C LEU A 141 -7.87 26.25 11.30
N LEU A 142 -7.57 26.12 10.00
CA LEU A 142 -6.28 25.64 9.51
C LEU A 142 -5.09 26.45 10.04
N PRO A 143 -5.11 27.81 10.07
CA PRO A 143 -3.98 28.59 10.56
C PRO A 143 -3.64 28.34 12.04
N MET A 144 -4.62 27.93 12.84
CA MET A 144 -4.40 27.57 14.24
C MET A 144 -3.63 26.25 14.39
N LEU A 145 -3.71 25.36 13.40
CA LEU A 145 -3.07 24.04 13.43
C LEU A 145 -1.67 24.04 12.82
N ILE A 146 -1.49 24.74 11.70
CA ILE A 146 -0.24 24.66 10.91
C ILE A 146 0.53 25.99 10.84
N GLY A 147 0.01 27.07 11.44
CA GLY A 147 0.55 28.41 11.28
C GLY A 147 -0.08 29.16 10.11
N ASP A 148 0.34 30.40 9.90
CA ASP A 148 -0.26 31.27 8.90
C ASP A 148 -0.16 30.66 7.49
N VAL A 149 -1.32 30.51 6.85
CA VAL A 149 -1.47 29.94 5.50
C VAL A 149 -1.05 30.95 4.43
N SER A 150 -1.03 32.25 4.77
CA SER A 150 -0.64 33.33 3.86
C SER A 150 0.86 33.58 3.83
N THR A 151 1.63 32.99 4.74
CA THR A 151 3.09 33.12 4.78
C THR A 151 3.77 31.98 4.01
N ASN A 152 4.95 32.26 3.44
CA ASN A 152 5.80 31.27 2.73
C ASN A 152 6.41 30.19 3.66
N THR A 153 5.78 29.89 4.79
CA THR A 153 6.22 28.90 5.78
C THR A 153 5.37 27.64 5.76
N THR A 154 4.20 27.68 5.10
CA THR A 154 3.29 26.54 4.97
C THR A 154 3.14 26.14 3.52
N THR A 155 2.84 24.86 3.29
CA THR A 155 2.57 24.31 1.96
C THR A 155 1.22 23.64 1.97
N ILE A 156 0.41 23.93 0.95
CA ILE A 156 -0.85 23.23 0.70
C ILE A 156 -0.80 22.61 -0.70
N ARG A 157 -1.19 21.34 -0.81
CA ARG A 157 -1.34 20.62 -2.08
C ARG A 157 -2.72 20.00 -2.18
N GLN A 158 -3.36 20.18 -3.31
CA GLN A 158 -4.64 19.55 -3.61
C GLN A 158 -4.42 18.28 -4.43
N LEU A 159 -5.20 17.25 -4.13
CA LEU A 159 -5.35 16.04 -4.93
C LEU A 159 -6.84 15.70 -5.07
N ASN A 160 -7.19 15.08 -6.18
CA ASN A 160 -8.54 14.61 -6.45
C ASN A 160 -8.56 13.09 -6.45
N LEU A 161 -9.49 12.52 -5.70
CA LEU A 161 -9.72 11.09 -5.60
C LEU A 161 -10.99 10.76 -6.35
N SER A 162 -10.89 9.97 -7.41
CA SER A 162 -12.05 9.52 -8.18
C SER A 162 -12.36 8.06 -7.89
N PHE A 163 -13.64 7.77 -7.66
CA PHE A 163 -14.11 6.45 -7.25
C PHE A 163 -14.71 5.67 -8.42
N GLY A 164 -14.29 4.42 -8.57
CA GLY A 164 -14.86 3.50 -9.55
C GLY A 164 -14.04 3.35 -10.83
N GLU A 165 -14.36 2.30 -11.58
CA GLU A 165 -13.67 1.93 -12.82
C GLU A 165 -14.60 2.07 -14.04
N PRO A 166 -14.09 2.10 -15.27
CA PRO A 166 -14.95 2.01 -16.45
C PRO A 166 -15.69 0.67 -16.49
N GLY A 167 -17.02 0.68 -16.59
CA GLY A 167 -17.84 -0.52 -16.74
C GLY A 167 -18.44 -1.08 -15.45
N ASP A 168 -18.17 -0.47 -14.29
CA ASP A 168 -18.67 -0.93 -12.99
C ASP A 168 -20.09 -0.44 -12.63
N GLY A 169 -20.74 0.28 -13.55
CA GLY A 169 -22.05 0.91 -13.34
C GLY A 169 -22.02 2.18 -12.50
N PHE A 170 -20.82 2.67 -12.14
CA PHE A 170 -20.53 3.86 -11.37
C PHE A 170 -21.32 3.93 -10.04
N TYR A 171 -21.43 5.12 -9.46
CA TYR A 171 -22.26 5.33 -8.27
C TYR A 171 -23.74 5.03 -8.50
N ALA A 172 -24.20 5.03 -9.75
CA ALA A 172 -25.59 4.76 -10.07
C ALA A 172 -26.02 3.33 -9.71
N ALA A 173 -25.10 2.36 -9.79
CA ALA A 173 -25.35 0.97 -9.47
C ALA A 173 -25.55 0.74 -7.97
N SER A 174 -24.68 1.30 -7.13
CA SER A 174 -24.68 1.05 -5.69
C SER A 174 -25.38 2.12 -4.84
N LYS A 175 -25.35 3.38 -5.28
CA LYS A 175 -25.76 4.58 -4.51
C LYS A 175 -25.05 4.69 -3.15
N TYR A 176 -23.89 4.05 -3.04
CA TYR A 176 -23.12 3.96 -1.82
C TYR A 176 -21.65 3.77 -2.18
N ILE A 177 -20.80 4.59 -1.57
CA ILE A 177 -19.34 4.44 -1.58
C ILE A 177 -18.87 4.72 -0.18
N HIS A 178 -17.95 3.89 0.32
CA HIS A 178 -17.10 4.31 1.42
C HIS A 178 -15.64 4.08 1.10
N TRP A 179 -14.83 4.98 1.62
CA TRP A 179 -13.38 4.98 1.47
C TRP A 179 -12.78 5.42 2.80
N THR A 180 -11.61 4.88 3.10
CA THR A 180 -10.95 5.11 4.38
C THR A 180 -9.52 5.51 4.14
N PHE A 181 -9.08 6.54 4.85
CA PHE A 181 -7.69 6.95 4.93
C PHE A 181 -7.30 7.15 6.38
N MET A 182 -6.01 7.31 6.62
CA MET A 182 -5.46 7.52 7.94
C MET A 182 -4.50 8.68 7.91
N SER A 183 -4.59 9.53 8.93
CA SER A 183 -3.58 10.56 9.20
C SER A 183 -2.88 10.20 10.48
N ALA A 184 -1.56 10.22 10.48
CA ALA A 184 -0.77 9.80 11.62
C ALA A 184 0.52 10.60 11.77
N VAL A 185 1.03 10.58 13.00
CA VAL A 185 2.32 11.14 13.39
C VAL A 185 3.29 9.98 13.61
N ASP A 186 4.57 10.27 13.37
CA ASP A 186 5.70 9.35 13.26
C ASP A 186 5.84 8.67 11.89
N SER A 187 6.64 7.62 11.81
CA SER A 187 6.84 6.83 10.60
C SER A 187 5.66 5.88 10.33
N PRO A 188 5.32 5.63 9.05
CA PRO A 188 4.36 4.59 8.70
C PRO A 188 4.86 3.24 9.21
N PRO A 189 3.98 2.41 9.79
CA PRO A 189 4.34 1.08 10.22
C PRO A 189 4.87 0.31 9.01
N ARG A 190 6.00 -0.38 9.17
CA ARG A 190 6.49 -1.27 8.12
C ARG A 190 5.56 -2.47 8.08
N GLU A 191 4.88 -2.66 6.96
CA GLU A 191 4.02 -3.82 6.81
C GLU A 191 4.88 -5.10 6.73
N HIS A 192 4.54 -6.07 7.57
CA HIS A 192 5.17 -7.38 7.59
C HIS A 192 4.36 -8.32 6.69
N TYR A 193 5.02 -9.15 5.89
CA TYR A 193 4.33 -10.18 5.12
C TYR A 193 3.48 -11.07 6.05
N SER A 194 2.30 -11.47 5.59
CA SER A 194 1.42 -12.39 6.33
C SER A 194 2.19 -13.65 6.73
N ALA A 195 1.82 -14.24 7.88
CA ALA A 195 2.34 -15.52 8.34
C ALA A 195 2.20 -16.61 7.28
N PHE A 196 1.14 -16.55 6.46
CA PHE A 196 0.94 -17.45 5.33
C PHE A 196 2.05 -17.30 4.28
N VAL A 197 2.35 -16.06 3.86
CA VAL A 197 3.42 -15.78 2.89
C VAL A 197 4.78 -16.23 3.41
N TRP A 198 5.08 -15.93 4.67
CA TRP A 198 6.30 -16.43 5.33
C TRP A 198 6.35 -17.95 5.34
N SER A 199 5.24 -18.62 5.66
CA SER A 199 5.18 -20.08 5.67
C SER A 199 5.45 -20.66 4.27
N MET A 200 4.89 -20.05 3.22
CA MET A 200 5.11 -20.47 1.84
C MET A 200 6.57 -20.32 1.43
N ILE A 201 7.20 -19.19 1.76
CA ILE A 201 8.62 -18.92 1.50
C ILE A 201 9.49 -19.95 2.22
N ILE A 202 9.21 -20.23 3.49
CA ILE A 202 9.99 -21.20 4.28
C ILE A 202 9.85 -22.60 3.68
N ILE A 203 8.62 -23.04 3.38
CA ILE A 203 8.36 -24.37 2.81
C ILE A 203 9.07 -24.53 1.46
N THR A 204 8.90 -23.58 0.54
CA THR A 204 9.57 -23.63 -0.77
C THR A 204 11.09 -23.60 -0.64
N SER A 205 11.64 -22.80 0.26
CA SER A 205 13.08 -22.76 0.51
C SER A 205 13.61 -24.10 1.01
N VAL A 206 12.91 -24.76 1.94
CA VAL A 206 13.29 -26.10 2.43
C VAL A 206 13.29 -27.13 1.31
N PHE A 207 12.25 -27.14 0.46
CA PHE A 207 12.19 -28.06 -0.68
C PHE A 207 13.31 -27.82 -1.69
N LEU A 208 13.65 -26.55 -1.98
CA LEU A 208 14.75 -26.21 -2.90
C LEU A 208 16.10 -26.66 -2.35
N VAL A 209 16.36 -26.49 -1.05
CA VAL A 209 17.59 -26.95 -0.41
C VAL A 209 17.67 -28.49 -0.43
N ALA A 210 16.58 -29.18 -0.08
CA ALA A 210 16.53 -30.64 -0.10
C ALA A 210 16.76 -31.21 -1.52
N ALA A 211 16.11 -30.62 -2.52
CA ALA A 211 16.31 -31.00 -3.93
C ALA A 211 17.75 -30.76 -4.38
N SER A 212 18.35 -29.64 -3.99
CA SER A 212 19.75 -29.31 -4.32
C SER A 212 20.73 -30.30 -3.69
N VAL A 213 20.54 -30.66 -2.41
CA VAL A 213 21.37 -31.67 -1.73
C VAL A 213 21.20 -33.05 -2.38
N GLY A 214 19.96 -33.45 -2.67
CA GLY A 214 19.68 -34.72 -3.36
C GLY A 214 20.33 -34.77 -4.75
N PHE A 215 20.27 -33.68 -5.50
CA PHE A 215 20.91 -33.56 -6.80
C PHE A 215 22.44 -33.68 -6.72
N LEU A 216 23.08 -32.99 -5.77
CA LEU A 216 24.52 -33.09 -5.53
C LEU A 216 24.95 -34.50 -5.11
N TYR A 217 24.16 -35.16 -4.25
CA TYR A 217 24.40 -36.54 -3.85
C TYR A 217 24.35 -37.49 -5.06
N LEU A 218 23.33 -37.32 -5.91
CA LEU A 218 23.13 -38.16 -7.10
C LEU A 218 24.26 -37.94 -8.14
N LEU A 219 24.69 -36.69 -8.35
CA LEU A 219 25.86 -36.36 -9.16
C LEU A 219 27.14 -36.99 -8.61
N GLY A 220 27.39 -36.87 -7.30
CA GLY A 220 28.53 -37.49 -6.65
C GLY A 220 28.52 -39.01 -6.80
N TYR A 221 27.37 -39.65 -6.61
CA TYR A 221 27.18 -41.07 -6.83
C TYR A 221 27.48 -41.48 -8.27
N LEU A 222 26.95 -40.73 -9.25
CA LEU A 222 27.20 -40.98 -10.67
C LEU A 222 28.69 -40.87 -10.99
N VAL A 223 29.39 -39.83 -10.55
CA VAL A 223 30.83 -39.65 -10.77
C VAL A 223 31.64 -40.80 -10.18
N VAL A 224 31.34 -41.23 -8.95
CA VAL A 224 32.02 -42.37 -8.31
C VAL A 224 31.74 -43.66 -9.07
N SER A 225 30.49 -43.91 -9.47
CA SER A 225 30.12 -45.10 -10.23
C SER A 225 30.82 -45.15 -11.60
N TRP A 226 30.95 -44.00 -12.27
CA TRP A 226 31.61 -43.89 -13.56
C TRP A 226 33.12 -44.09 -13.44
N ARG A 227 33.77 -43.53 -12.41
CA ARG A 227 35.18 -43.80 -12.10
C ARG A 227 35.44 -45.28 -11.79
N ARG A 228 34.56 -45.94 -11.03
CA ARG A 228 34.68 -47.38 -10.75
C ARG A 228 34.59 -48.21 -12.04
N ARG A 229 33.67 -47.88 -12.94
CA ARG A 229 33.57 -48.54 -14.26
C ARG A 229 34.84 -48.33 -15.09
N LEU A 230 35.34 -47.10 -15.19
CA LEU A 230 36.59 -46.79 -15.92
C LEU A 230 37.81 -47.53 -15.37
N ASN A 231 37.94 -47.61 -14.04
CA ASN A 231 39.03 -48.38 -13.42
C ASN A 231 38.89 -49.89 -13.67
N GLY A 232 37.66 -50.43 -13.67
CA GLY A 232 37.41 -51.83 -14.03
C GLY A 232 37.86 -52.17 -15.46
N TYR A 233 37.53 -51.31 -16.43
CA TYR A 233 37.98 -51.47 -17.82
C TYR A 233 39.50 -51.39 -17.98
N ARG A 234 40.19 -50.56 -17.18
CA ARG A 234 41.66 -50.48 -17.21
C ARG A 234 42.32 -51.75 -16.70
N VAL A 235 41.78 -52.39 -15.67
CA VAL A 235 42.33 -53.64 -15.12
C VAL A 235 42.17 -54.78 -16.13
N SER A 236 41.00 -54.91 -16.77
CA SER A 236 40.78 -55.95 -17.79
C SER A 236 41.67 -55.79 -19.03
N LEU A 237 41.96 -54.56 -19.45
CA LEU A 237 42.86 -54.30 -20.59
C LEU A 237 44.33 -54.59 -20.29
N LEU A 238 44.73 -54.53 -19.01
CA LEU A 238 46.09 -54.90 -18.59
C LEU A 238 46.25 -56.42 -18.49
N ASP A 239 45.25 -57.12 -17.96
CA ASP A 239 45.22 -58.59 -17.94
C ASP A 239 45.22 -59.20 -19.37
N GLU A 240 44.51 -58.58 -20.32
CA GLU A 240 44.55 -59.02 -21.74
C GLU A 240 45.88 -58.70 -22.45
N ALA A 241 46.66 -57.74 -21.96
CA ALA A 241 47.97 -57.38 -22.54
C ALA A 241 49.13 -58.22 -21.97
N GLU A 242 48.94 -58.87 -20.82
CA GLU A 242 49.93 -59.74 -20.17
C GLU A 242 49.73 -61.24 -20.47
N ALA A 243 48.65 -61.61 -21.17
CA ALA A 243 48.36 -62.97 -21.66
C ALA A 243 48.87 -63.20 -23.09
#